data_AF-A0A5B7R8N1-F1
#
_entry.id   AF-A0A5B7R8N1-F1
#
_cell.length_a   1.000
_cell.length_b   1.000
_cell.length_c   1.000
_cell.angle_alpha   90.00
_cell.angle_beta   90.00
_cell.angle_gamma   90.00
#
_symmetry.space_group_name_H-M   'P 1'
#
loop_
_entity.id
_entity.type
_entity.pdbx_description
1 polymer ?
#
loop_
_entity_poly.entity_id
_entity_poly.type
_entity_poly.pdbx_seq_one_letter_code
_entity_poly.pdbx_strand_id
1 'polypeptide(L)'
;MSAKLPSLLLTLVLAGALGLSGCGDDSGDDGSADTSSDAGSSSPAPADDDTTTEGDTPPAEEEPDEGDGDHGRPSRDDVVAGYTAILTDQSGGSLPAEIVEQTVTCFVDELYDTASATTLQAIADSDPAGIDPADAELFGQAGVTCAEAPTG
;
A
#
# COMPACT_ATOMS: atom_id res chain seq x y z
N MET A 1 23.49 -49.84 -17.67
CA MET A 1 22.09 -50.32 -17.76
C MET A 1 21.21 -49.10 -17.89
N SER A 2 20.58 -48.97 -19.04
CA SER A 2 19.61 -47.93 -19.34
C SER A 2 18.31 -48.17 -18.60
N ALA A 3 17.69 -47.11 -18.10
CA ALA A 3 16.24 -47.03 -18.00
C ALA A 3 15.81 -45.63 -18.45
N LYS A 4 15.56 -45.53 -19.77
CA LYS A 4 14.59 -44.59 -20.34
C LYS A 4 13.20 -45.14 -19.97
N LEU A 5 12.26 -44.27 -19.60
CA LEU A 5 10.90 -44.37 -20.13
C LEU A 5 10.21 -42.99 -20.15
N PRO A 6 9.38 -42.73 -21.17
CA PRO A 6 8.86 -41.41 -21.53
C PRO A 6 7.36 -41.26 -21.20
N SER A 7 6.83 -40.05 -21.45
CA SER A 7 5.44 -39.77 -21.87
C SER A 7 4.30 -40.18 -20.93
N LEU A 8 3.54 -39.19 -20.44
CA LEU A 8 2.14 -39.02 -20.85
C LEU A 8 1.51 -37.73 -20.27
N LEU A 9 0.97 -36.91 -21.17
CA LEU A 9 -0.31 -36.20 -21.07
C LEU A 9 -0.64 -35.41 -19.79
N LEU A 10 -0.63 -34.07 -19.91
CA LEU A 10 -1.73 -33.29 -19.36
C LEU A 10 -2.12 -32.16 -20.32
N THR A 11 -3.03 -32.51 -21.24
CA THR A 11 -3.91 -31.58 -21.93
C THR A 11 -4.79 -30.87 -20.90
N LEU A 12 -4.59 -29.57 -20.70
CA LEU A 12 -5.60 -28.71 -20.11
C LEU A 12 -5.91 -27.57 -21.08
N VAL A 13 -7.04 -27.75 -21.78
CA VAL A 13 -7.76 -26.70 -22.48
C VAL A 13 -8.27 -25.72 -21.44
N LEU A 14 -7.98 -24.42 -21.59
CA LEU A 14 -8.84 -23.40 -21.00
C LEU A 14 -9.14 -22.33 -22.06
N ALA A 15 -10.37 -22.40 -22.54
CA ALA A 15 -10.95 -21.52 -23.53
C ALA A 15 -11.05 -20.10 -22.97
N GLY A 16 -10.42 -19.15 -23.65
CA GLY A 16 -10.60 -17.74 -23.43
C GLY A 16 -11.92 -17.26 -24.05
N ALA A 17 -12.79 -16.70 -23.22
CA ALA A 17 -13.85 -15.80 -23.65
C ALA A 17 -13.69 -14.51 -22.84
N LEU A 18 -12.91 -13.57 -23.40
CA LEU A 18 -12.91 -12.19 -22.96
C LEU A 18 -14.19 -11.54 -23.49
N GLY A 19 -15.06 -11.14 -22.57
CA GLY A 19 -16.30 -10.45 -22.87
C GLY A 19 -16.73 -9.57 -21.70
N LEU A 20 -15.95 -8.53 -21.39
CA LEU A 20 -16.43 -7.38 -20.61
C LEU A 20 -16.70 -6.21 -21.58
N SER A 21 -17.86 -6.27 -22.23
CA SER A 21 -18.62 -5.09 -22.63
C SER A 21 -19.19 -4.52 -21.31
N GLY A 22 -18.97 -3.27 -20.90
CA GLY A 22 -19.07 -2.06 -21.68
C GLY A 22 -20.49 -1.50 -21.58
N CYS A 23 -20.65 -0.34 -20.95
CA CYS A 23 -21.87 0.51 -20.92
C CYS A 23 -23.04 -0.03 -20.05
N GLY A 24 -23.77 0.74 -19.25
CA GLY A 24 -23.86 2.19 -19.14
C GLY A 24 -24.99 2.57 -18.15
N ASP A 25 -24.90 3.83 -17.74
CA ASP A 25 -25.88 4.73 -17.11
C ASP A 25 -27.37 4.44 -17.40
N ASP A 26 -28.22 4.39 -16.37
CA ASP A 26 -29.63 4.79 -16.47
C ASP A 26 -30.20 5.24 -15.12
N SER A 27 -30.91 6.36 -15.18
CA SER A 27 -31.44 7.17 -14.09
C SER A 27 -32.87 6.76 -13.72
N GLY A 28 -33.31 6.98 -12.47
CA GLY A 28 -34.75 7.11 -12.19
C GLY A 28 -35.24 6.76 -10.77
N ASP A 29 -35.45 7.82 -9.98
CA ASP A 29 -36.68 8.14 -9.22
C ASP A 29 -37.57 7.00 -8.66
N ASP A 30 -37.69 6.92 -7.33
CA ASP A 30 -39.00 6.81 -6.67
C ASP A 30 -38.88 7.36 -5.22
N GLY A 31 -39.65 8.40 -4.93
CA GLY A 31 -39.69 9.03 -3.61
C GLY A 31 -40.62 8.31 -2.63
N SER A 32 -40.41 8.55 -1.34
CA SER A 32 -41.51 8.71 -0.38
C SER A 32 -41.06 9.31 0.94
N ALA A 33 -41.54 10.53 1.13
CA ALA A 33 -41.87 11.29 2.34
C ALA A 33 -41.77 10.63 3.73
N ASP A 34 -41.08 11.36 4.61
CA ASP A 34 -41.52 11.89 5.91
C ASP A 34 -42.23 10.94 6.93
N THR A 35 -41.70 10.88 8.16
CA THR A 35 -42.27 11.62 9.32
C THR A 35 -41.56 11.30 10.64
N SER A 36 -41.05 12.37 11.27
CA SER A 36 -41.10 12.73 12.69
C SER A 36 -40.68 11.72 13.79
N SER A 37 -39.72 12.15 14.61
CA SER A 37 -40.01 12.52 16.00
C SER A 37 -38.90 13.41 16.59
N ASP A 38 -39.32 14.64 16.85
CA ASP A 38 -38.70 15.68 17.65
C ASP A 38 -38.60 15.24 19.13
N ALA A 39 -37.50 15.57 19.80
CA ALA A 39 -37.52 15.98 21.20
C ALA A 39 -36.23 16.74 21.52
N GLY A 40 -36.30 18.07 21.35
CA GLY A 40 -35.26 18.97 21.83
C GLY A 40 -35.13 19.02 23.36
N SER A 41 -33.95 19.44 23.84
CA SER A 41 -33.82 20.26 25.05
C SER A 41 -32.49 21.03 25.07
N SER A 42 -32.63 22.33 24.83
CA SER A 42 -31.87 23.52 25.27
C SER A 42 -30.90 23.32 26.47
N SER A 43 -29.61 23.71 26.38
CA SER A 43 -29.01 25.07 26.62
C SER A 43 -28.35 25.18 28.03
N PRO A 44 -27.57 26.22 28.43
CA PRO A 44 -26.24 26.70 27.95
C PRO A 44 -25.16 26.98 29.06
N ALA A 45 -23.89 27.14 28.63
CA ALA A 45 -22.79 28.07 29.07
C ALA A 45 -22.24 28.07 30.55
N PRO A 46 -21.24 28.92 30.92
CA PRO A 46 -19.78 28.91 30.61
C PRO A 46 -18.88 29.05 31.89
N ALA A 47 -17.53 29.04 31.75
CA ALA A 47 -16.49 29.73 32.56
C ALA A 47 -15.10 29.19 32.17
N ASP A 48 -14.20 29.97 31.55
CA ASP A 48 -13.21 30.92 32.15
C ASP A 48 -12.16 30.22 33.04
N ASP A 49 -10.87 30.24 32.65
CA ASP A 49 -9.82 30.98 33.37
C ASP A 49 -8.48 30.98 32.59
N ASP A 50 -7.88 32.15 32.51
CA ASP A 50 -6.57 32.49 31.95
C ASP A 50 -5.57 32.54 33.12
N THR A 51 -4.41 31.85 33.11
CA THR A 51 -3.18 32.31 33.81
C THR A 51 -1.93 31.51 33.39
N THR A 52 -0.93 32.28 32.95
CA THR A 52 0.51 32.02 32.71
C THR A 52 1.25 31.12 33.73
N THR A 53 2.21 30.32 33.26
CA THR A 53 3.52 30.09 33.93
C THR A 53 4.61 29.81 32.89
N GLU A 54 5.65 30.63 32.94
CA GLU A 54 6.90 30.51 32.18
C GLU A 54 7.73 29.27 32.56
N GLY A 55 8.43 28.73 31.57
CA GLY A 55 9.84 28.34 31.70
C GLY A 55 10.16 26.87 31.95
N ASP A 56 10.49 26.12 30.89
CA ASP A 56 11.72 25.31 30.82
C ASP A 56 12.01 24.90 29.35
N THR A 57 13.22 25.20 28.88
CA THR A 57 13.84 24.85 27.58
C THR A 57 14.91 23.77 27.87
N PRO A 58 15.37 22.81 27.00
CA PRO A 58 15.14 22.45 25.56
C PRO A 58 14.95 20.88 25.37
N PRO A 59 15.16 20.19 24.20
CA PRO A 59 15.58 20.61 22.86
C PRO A 59 14.76 20.08 21.66
N ALA A 60 15.15 20.59 20.49
CA ALA A 60 14.88 20.12 19.13
C ALA A 60 13.42 20.29 18.67
N GLU A 61 13.17 21.47 18.11
CA GLU A 61 12.20 21.63 17.04
C GLU A 61 12.61 20.65 15.92
N GLU A 62 11.96 19.48 15.89
CA GLU A 62 11.83 18.74 14.65
C GLU A 62 11.03 19.65 13.72
N GLU A 63 11.66 19.99 12.60
CA GLU A 63 11.10 20.84 11.56
C GLU A 63 9.65 20.42 11.27
N PRO A 64 8.69 21.37 11.18
CA PRO A 64 7.31 21.03 10.92
C PRO A 64 7.21 20.36 9.55
N ASP A 65 6.64 19.15 9.58
CA ASP A 65 6.05 18.40 8.47
C ASP A 65 5.39 19.35 7.45
N GLU A 66 6.14 19.71 6.42
CA GLU A 66 5.65 20.45 5.25
C GLU A 66 5.31 19.45 4.15
N GLY A 67 4.03 19.09 4.01
CA GLY A 67 3.61 18.34 2.82
C GLY A 67 2.18 17.82 2.84
N ASP A 68 1.23 18.71 2.59
CA ASP A 68 -0.14 18.44 2.15
C ASP A 68 -0.35 17.09 1.40
N GLY A 69 -1.07 16.15 2.04
CA GLY A 69 -1.72 15.00 1.41
C GLY A 69 -1.23 13.62 1.88
N ASP A 70 -2.11 12.88 2.56
CA ASP A 70 -1.95 11.46 3.00
C ASP A 70 -1.42 11.24 4.44
N HIS A 71 -2.27 11.56 5.43
CA HIS A 71 -1.97 11.48 6.88
C HIS A 71 -1.83 10.06 7.44
N GLY A 72 -0.88 9.26 6.93
CA GLY A 72 -0.58 7.95 7.49
C GLY A 72 0.27 7.00 6.62
N ARG A 73 0.64 7.40 5.40
CA ARG A 73 1.52 6.60 4.54
C ARG A 73 2.96 7.13 4.59
N PRO A 74 3.98 6.25 4.64
CA PRO A 74 5.37 6.67 4.55
C PRO A 74 5.68 7.26 3.17
N SER A 75 6.77 8.03 3.07
CA SER A 75 7.22 8.55 1.78
C SER A 75 7.68 7.41 0.85
N ARG A 76 7.66 7.63 -0.47
CA ARG A 76 8.19 6.64 -1.43
C ARG A 76 9.65 6.30 -1.15
N ASP A 77 10.46 7.30 -0.80
CA ASP A 77 11.87 7.10 -0.45
C ASP A 77 12.03 6.20 0.78
N ASP A 78 11.20 6.37 1.81
CA ASP A 78 11.24 5.50 3.00
C ASP A 78 10.87 4.05 2.65
N VAL A 79 9.85 3.86 1.80
CA VAL A 79 9.46 2.53 1.31
C VAL A 79 10.57 1.90 0.46
N VAL A 80 11.22 2.66 -0.42
CA VAL A 80 12.37 2.20 -1.22
C VAL A 80 13.53 1.80 -0.30
N ALA A 81 13.86 2.62 0.69
CA ALA A 81 14.95 2.35 1.63
C ALA A 81 14.69 1.07 2.43
N GLY A 82 13.48 0.94 2.99
CA GLY A 82 13.08 -0.24 3.76
C GLY A 82 13.02 -1.51 2.91
N TYR A 83 12.49 -1.42 1.69
CA TYR A 83 12.45 -2.59 0.80
C TYR A 83 13.83 -3.01 0.30
N THR A 84 14.72 -2.04 0.06
CA THR A 84 16.14 -2.29 -0.24
C THR A 84 16.83 -3.05 0.89
N ALA A 85 16.57 -2.68 2.15
CA ALA A 85 17.10 -3.39 3.31
C ALA A 85 16.57 -4.83 3.36
N ILE A 86 15.27 -5.03 3.18
CA ILE A 86 14.64 -6.36 3.13
C ILE A 86 15.29 -7.25 2.05
N LEU A 87 15.45 -6.73 0.83
CA LEU A 87 15.99 -7.51 -0.29
C LEU A 87 17.49 -7.79 -0.13
N THR A 88 18.24 -6.85 0.45
CA THR A 88 19.65 -7.03 0.77
C THR A 88 19.85 -8.10 1.85
N ASP A 89 19.04 -8.07 2.91
CA ASP A 89 19.10 -9.07 3.99
C ASP A 89 18.72 -10.47 3.49
N GLN A 90 17.61 -10.58 2.76
CA GLN A 90 17.16 -11.87 2.20
C GLN A 90 18.13 -12.47 1.19
N SER A 91 18.82 -11.64 0.42
CA SER A 91 19.85 -12.10 -0.53
C SER A 91 21.22 -12.34 0.13
N GLY A 92 21.36 -12.04 1.44
CA GLY A 92 22.64 -12.07 2.15
C GLY A 92 23.68 -11.13 1.54
N GLY A 93 23.25 -10.04 0.90
CA GLY A 93 24.11 -9.10 0.18
C GLY A 93 24.75 -9.66 -1.09
N SER A 94 24.22 -10.75 -1.65
CA SER A 94 24.78 -11.40 -2.84
C SER A 94 24.41 -10.70 -4.15
N LEU A 95 23.37 -9.86 -4.13
CA LEU A 95 22.92 -9.13 -5.30
C LEU A 95 23.70 -7.81 -5.46
N PRO A 96 24.06 -7.42 -6.70
CA PRO A 96 24.60 -6.10 -6.97
C PRO A 96 23.61 -5.00 -6.53
N ALA A 97 24.11 -3.93 -5.93
CA ALA A 97 23.28 -2.81 -5.45
C ALA A 97 22.41 -2.20 -6.55
N GLU A 98 22.96 -2.08 -7.77
CA GLU A 98 22.24 -1.68 -8.99
C GLU A 98 20.98 -2.52 -9.26
N ILE A 99 21.08 -3.85 -9.15
CA ILE A 99 19.96 -4.75 -9.39
C ILE A 99 18.94 -4.63 -8.28
N VAL A 100 19.39 -4.48 -7.03
CA VAL A 100 18.52 -4.26 -5.88
C VAL A 100 17.74 -2.96 -6.05
N GLU A 101 18.42 -1.84 -6.33
CA GLU A 101 17.79 -0.52 -6.53
C GLU A 101 16.80 -0.54 -7.69
N GLN A 102 17.16 -1.12 -8.84
CA GLN A 102 16.26 -1.23 -9.98
C GLN A 102 15.02 -2.06 -9.66
N THR A 103 15.20 -3.21 -9.01
CA THR A 103 14.09 -4.10 -8.64
C THR A 103 13.17 -3.41 -7.64
N VAL A 104 13.73 -2.83 -6.58
CA VAL A 104 12.97 -2.17 -5.52
C VAL A 104 12.21 -0.97 -6.07
N THR A 105 12.85 -0.13 -6.89
CA THR A 105 12.18 1.04 -7.47
C THR A 105 10.96 0.62 -8.28
N CYS A 106 11.10 -0.40 -9.14
CA CYS A 106 9.96 -0.91 -9.91
C CYS A 106 8.84 -1.45 -9.01
N PHE A 107 9.19 -2.22 -7.98
CA PHE A 107 8.20 -2.76 -7.05
C PHE A 107 7.48 -1.64 -6.28
N VAL A 108 8.19 -0.62 -5.82
CA VAL A 108 7.57 0.52 -5.14
C VAL A 108 6.66 1.28 -6.11
N ASP A 109 7.05 1.45 -7.38
CA ASP A 109 6.17 2.08 -8.37
C ASP A 109 4.85 1.32 -8.58
N GLU A 110 4.90 -0.02 -8.62
CA GLU A 110 3.70 -0.86 -8.77
C GLU A 110 2.86 -0.93 -7.48
N LEU A 111 3.52 -0.97 -6.33
CA LEU A 111 2.87 -1.20 -5.04
C LEU A 111 2.37 0.08 -4.38
N TYR A 112 3.09 1.19 -4.53
CA TYR A 112 2.90 2.35 -3.66
C TYR A 112 1.45 2.83 -3.69
N ASP A 113 0.85 3.02 -4.87
CA ASP A 113 -0.51 3.55 -5.00
C ASP A 113 -1.63 2.53 -4.70
N THR A 114 -1.31 1.24 -4.65
CA THR A 114 -2.31 0.16 -4.56
C THR A 114 -2.30 -0.56 -3.22
N ALA A 115 -1.13 -0.73 -2.61
CA ALA A 115 -0.96 -1.41 -1.33
C ALA A 115 -1.54 -0.57 -0.18
N SER A 116 -1.97 -1.26 0.87
CA SER A 116 -2.45 -0.59 2.08
C SER A 116 -1.35 0.22 2.77
N ALA A 117 -1.75 1.25 3.51
CA ALA A 117 -0.83 2.03 4.34
C ALA A 117 -0.07 1.15 5.35
N THR A 118 -0.72 0.12 5.90
CA THR A 118 -0.09 -0.87 6.79
C THR A 118 1.07 -1.58 6.11
N THR A 119 0.86 -2.07 4.88
CA THR A 119 1.90 -2.75 4.11
C THR A 119 3.04 -1.79 3.76
N LEU A 120 2.75 -0.57 3.32
CA LEU A 120 3.78 0.42 3.00
C LEU A 120 4.60 0.79 4.23
N GLN A 121 3.96 0.96 5.39
CA GLN A 121 4.63 1.21 6.66
C GLN A 121 5.53 0.03 7.06
N ALA A 122 5.03 -1.20 6.98
CA ALA A 122 5.81 -2.40 7.26
C ALA A 122 7.04 -2.53 6.35
N ILE A 123 6.89 -2.18 5.06
CA ILE A 123 8.02 -2.14 4.13
C ILE A 123 9.03 -1.05 4.54
N ALA A 124 8.57 0.17 4.83
CA ALA A 124 9.44 1.27 5.26
C ALA A 124 10.21 0.92 6.54
N ASP A 125 9.56 0.24 7.48
CA ASP A 125 10.15 -0.25 8.74
C ASP A 125 11.04 -1.50 8.56
N SER A 126 11.20 -1.98 7.32
CA SER A 126 11.95 -3.20 6.99
C SER A 126 11.42 -4.46 7.68
N ASP A 127 10.11 -4.53 7.96
CA ASP A 127 9.44 -5.63 8.64
C ASP A 127 8.55 -6.44 7.66
N PRO A 128 9.08 -7.47 6.99
CA PRO A 128 8.29 -8.28 6.07
C PRO A 128 7.20 -9.10 6.78
N ALA A 129 7.26 -9.26 8.12
CA ALA A 129 6.21 -9.95 8.88
C ALA A 129 4.98 -9.06 9.13
N GLY A 130 5.13 -7.74 9.00
CA GLY A 130 4.05 -6.76 9.15
C GLY A 130 3.23 -6.51 7.87
N ILE A 131 3.58 -7.14 6.74
CA ILE A 131 2.87 -7.00 5.47
C ILE A 131 1.44 -7.55 5.61
N ASP A 132 0.45 -6.79 5.13
CA ASP A 132 -0.94 -7.23 5.15
C ASP A 132 -1.13 -8.42 4.19
N PRO A 133 -1.70 -9.55 4.64
CA PRO A 133 -1.94 -10.71 3.78
C PRO A 133 -2.88 -10.43 2.60
N ALA A 134 -3.73 -9.40 2.67
CA ALA A 134 -4.58 -8.97 1.56
C ALA A 134 -3.76 -8.33 0.42
N ASP A 135 -2.60 -7.74 0.73
CA ASP A 135 -1.71 -7.13 -0.26
C ASP A 135 -0.67 -8.11 -0.81
N ALA A 136 -0.57 -9.33 -0.26
CA ALA A 136 0.44 -10.31 -0.65
C ALA A 136 0.40 -10.64 -2.16
N GLU A 137 -0.79 -10.62 -2.77
CA GLU A 137 -0.95 -10.86 -4.21
C GLU A 137 -0.35 -9.74 -5.08
N LEU A 138 -0.27 -8.51 -4.56
CA LEU A 138 0.31 -7.38 -5.29
C LEU A 138 1.80 -7.58 -5.53
N PHE A 139 2.53 -8.17 -4.57
CA PHE A 139 3.95 -8.49 -4.74
C PHE A 139 4.19 -9.54 -5.83
N GLY A 140 3.27 -10.49 -5.99
CA GLY A 140 3.34 -11.47 -7.08
C GLY A 140 3.15 -10.81 -8.45
N GLN A 141 2.21 -9.89 -8.56
CA GLN A 141 1.95 -9.12 -9.78
C GLN A 141 3.12 -8.18 -10.12
N ALA A 142 3.56 -7.40 -9.14
CA ALA A 142 4.74 -6.53 -9.27
C ALA A 142 5.98 -7.34 -9.66
N GLY A 143 6.16 -8.54 -9.11
CA GLY A 143 7.26 -9.44 -9.49
C GLY A 143 7.24 -9.87 -10.96
N VAL A 144 6.06 -10.09 -11.54
CA VAL A 144 5.94 -10.38 -12.98
C VAL A 144 6.26 -9.12 -13.79
N THR A 145 5.61 -8.00 -13.49
CA THR A 145 5.81 -6.73 -14.20
C THR A 145 7.27 -6.29 -14.17
N CYS A 146 7.91 -6.35 -13.00
CA CYS A 146 9.27 -5.89 -12.79
C CYS A 146 10.34 -6.88 -13.28
N ALA A 147 10.02 -8.16 -13.44
CA ALA A 147 10.92 -9.12 -14.09
C ALA A 147 10.90 -9.00 -15.62
N GLU A 148 9.79 -8.52 -16.19
CA GLU A 148 9.63 -8.27 -17.63
C GLU A 148 10.09 -6.86 -18.05
N ALA A 149 10.24 -5.95 -17.08
CA ALA A 149 10.87 -4.66 -17.31
C ALA A 149 12.31 -4.89 -17.81
N PRO A 150 12.74 -4.25 -18.92
CA PRO A 150 14.04 -4.50 -19.49
C PRO A 150 15.12 -4.12 -18.47
N THR A 151 15.81 -5.13 -17.95
CA THR A 151 17.11 -4.97 -17.32
C THR A 151 18.02 -4.35 -18.37
N GLY A 152 18.36 -3.08 -18.16
CA GLY A 152 19.11 -2.25 -19.12
C GLY A 152 20.45 -2.86 -19.52
#